data_AF-A0A2S8ZEI2-F1
#
_entry.id   AF-A0A2S8ZEI2-F1
#
_cell.length_a   1.000
_cell.length_b   1.000
_cell.length_c   1.000
_cell.angle_alpha   90.00
_cell.angle_beta   90.00
_cell.angle_gamma   90.00
#
_symmetry.space_group_name_H-M   'P 1'
#
loop_
_entity.id
_entity.type
_entity.pdbx_description
1 polymer ?
#
loop_
_entity_poly.entity_id
_entity_poly.type
_entity_poly.pdbx_seq_one_letter_code
_entity_poly.pdbx_strand_id
1 'polypeptide(L)'
;MPASNNNQDYATIIYQLDEVKKTFRQYKRQGQIPQEFVKANLFPELIRIEKNNGYNTFSGFNNLLRLRDASNWSVCTRLGLKLTGISNFYCTDVLIENKKILCIVCYSRDSQLTELSIFPEFYPCEKSELTERIKELAQSIVHKKGI
;
A
#
# COMPACT_ATOMS: atom_id res chain seq x y z
N MET A 1 5.31 -0.21 -35.01
CA MET A 1 5.26 0.44 -33.68
C MET A 1 4.54 -0.49 -32.73
N PRO A 2 5.21 -1.13 -31.76
CA PRO A 2 4.50 -1.87 -30.73
C PRO A 2 4.07 -0.88 -29.64
N ALA A 3 2.77 -0.82 -29.37
CA ALA A 3 2.25 -0.18 -28.18
C ALA A 3 2.75 -0.98 -26.97
N SER A 4 3.58 -0.38 -26.13
CA SER A 4 3.98 -0.96 -24.85
C SER A 4 2.74 -1.06 -23.96
N ASN A 5 2.05 -2.20 -24.02
CA ASN A 5 1.11 -2.59 -23.00
C ASN A 5 1.89 -2.83 -21.70
N ASN A 6 2.20 -1.76 -20.98
CA ASN A 6 2.69 -1.79 -19.60
C ASN A 6 1.56 -2.21 -18.64
N ASN A 7 0.86 -3.31 -18.93
CA ASN A 7 0.04 -3.99 -17.96
C ASN A 7 0.99 -4.80 -17.07
N GLN A 8 1.67 -4.11 -16.16
CA GLN A 8 2.34 -4.77 -15.05
C GLN A 8 1.23 -5.49 -14.27
N ASP A 9 1.26 -6.82 -14.26
CA ASP A 9 0.31 -7.62 -13.49
C ASP A 9 0.49 -7.28 -12.01
N TYR A 10 -0.47 -6.53 -11.47
CA TYR A 10 -0.50 -6.16 -10.07
C TYR A 10 -1.69 -6.84 -9.40
N ALA A 11 -1.46 -7.33 -8.20
CA ALA A 11 -2.54 -7.84 -7.36
C ALA A 11 -3.15 -6.69 -6.57
N THR A 12 -4.46 -6.70 -6.36
CA THR A 12 -5.13 -5.74 -5.48
C THR A 12 -5.80 -6.47 -4.33
N ILE A 13 -5.55 -5.99 -3.12
CA ILE A 13 -6.21 -6.46 -1.91
C ILE A 13 -7.13 -5.36 -1.41
N ILE A 14 -8.40 -5.69 -1.22
CA ILE A 14 -9.40 -4.78 -0.70
C ILE A 14 -9.51 -4.98 0.81
N TYR A 15 -9.54 -3.89 1.55
CA TYR A 15 -9.81 -3.89 2.98
C TYR A 15 -11.00 -2.99 3.27
N GLN A 16 -11.93 -3.48 4.08
CA GLN A 16 -13.10 -2.75 4.54
C GLN A 16 -12.88 -2.20 5.94
N LEU A 17 -13.38 -1.01 6.20
CA LEU A 17 -13.28 -0.34 7.48
C LEU A 17 -13.95 -1.20 8.55
N ASP A 18 -13.21 -1.42 9.62
CA ASP A 18 -13.60 -2.26 10.75
C ASP A 18 -13.73 -1.42 12.03
N GLU A 19 -12.77 -0.53 12.27
CA GLU A 19 -12.78 0.33 13.46
C GLU A 19 -12.18 1.72 13.17
N VAL A 20 -12.79 2.76 13.75
CA VAL A 20 -12.27 4.13 13.72
C VAL A 20 -11.91 4.58 15.12
N LYS A 21 -10.65 5.00 15.32
CA LYS A 21 -10.19 5.68 16.53
C LYS A 21 -9.64 7.07 16.20
N LYS A 22 -9.36 7.86 17.24
CA LYS A 22 -8.79 9.21 17.12
C LYS A 22 -7.49 9.25 16.31
N THR A 23 -6.64 8.24 16.47
CA THR A 23 -5.27 8.23 15.91
C THR A 23 -5.09 7.25 14.76
N PHE A 24 -6.05 6.35 14.53
CA PHE A 24 -5.95 5.34 13.48
C PHE A 24 -7.32 4.91 12.95
N ARG A 25 -7.30 4.36 11.75
CA ARG A 25 -8.40 3.59 11.16
C ARG A 25 -7.94 2.18 10.90
N GLN A 26 -8.71 1.20 11.36
CA GLN A 26 -8.47 -0.21 11.16
C GLN A 26 -9.35 -0.73 10.04
N TYR A 27 -8.77 -1.56 9.19
CA TYR A 27 -9.46 -2.19 8.09
C TYR A 27 -9.22 -3.69 8.14
N LYS A 28 -10.26 -4.44 7.76
CA LYS A 28 -10.29 -5.88 7.65
C LYS A 28 -10.32 -6.30 6.19
N ARG A 29 -9.44 -7.23 5.83
CA ARG A 29 -9.28 -7.75 4.48
C ARG A 29 -10.58 -8.40 4.00
N GLN A 30 -10.94 -8.10 2.76
CA GLN A 30 -12.09 -8.68 2.08
C GLN A 30 -11.63 -9.73 1.07
N GLY A 31 -12.35 -10.86 1.04
CA GLY A 31 -12.09 -11.93 0.08
C GLY A 31 -10.79 -12.71 0.31
N GLN A 32 -10.47 -13.54 -0.68
CA GLN A 32 -9.24 -14.33 -0.70
C GLN A 32 -8.13 -13.52 -1.37
N ILE A 33 -6.91 -13.65 -0.84
CA ILE A 33 -5.70 -13.11 -1.48
C ILE A 33 -5.10 -14.15 -2.44
N PRO A 34 -4.36 -13.73 -3.48
CA PRO A 34 -3.64 -14.67 -4.34
C PRO A 34 -2.73 -15.59 -3.53
N GLN A 35 -2.66 -16.87 -3.89
CA GLN A 35 -1.95 -17.91 -3.12
C GLN A 35 -0.47 -17.57 -2.85
N GLU A 36 0.18 -16.86 -3.76
CA GLU A 36 1.56 -16.39 -3.62
C GLU A 36 1.74 -15.48 -2.39
N PHE A 37 0.76 -14.65 -2.07
CA PHE A 37 0.78 -13.76 -0.92
C PHE A 37 0.31 -14.44 0.38
N VAL A 38 -0.46 -15.52 0.27
CA VAL A 38 -0.88 -16.34 1.42
C VAL A 38 0.33 -16.99 2.06
N LYS A 39 1.19 -17.61 1.24
CA LYS A 39 2.35 -18.38 1.73
C LYS A 39 3.32 -17.54 2.54
N ALA A 40 3.49 -16.28 2.19
CA ALA A 40 4.40 -15.37 2.87
C ALA A 40 3.74 -14.57 4.02
N ASN A 41 2.43 -14.78 4.29
CA ASN A 41 1.66 -14.09 5.35
C ASN A 41 1.82 -12.55 5.36
N LEU A 42 2.05 -11.97 4.18
CA LEU A 42 2.53 -10.60 4.01
C LEU A 42 1.48 -9.53 4.25
N PHE A 43 0.23 -9.89 3.94
CA PHE A 43 -0.89 -8.99 3.94
C PHE A 43 -1.90 -9.52 4.94
N PRO A 44 -1.74 -9.15 6.22
CA PRO A 44 -2.52 -9.73 7.30
C PRO A 44 -4.01 -9.42 7.16
N GLU A 45 -4.83 -10.15 7.90
CA GLU A 45 -6.28 -9.94 7.89
C GLU A 45 -6.66 -8.51 8.30
N LEU A 46 -5.86 -7.87 9.17
CA LEU A 46 -6.10 -6.52 9.65
C LEU A 46 -4.94 -5.60 9.29
N ILE A 47 -5.25 -4.38 8.90
CA ILE A 47 -4.28 -3.29 8.74
C ILE A 47 -4.77 -2.04 9.46
N ARG A 48 -3.85 -1.14 9.79
CA ARG A 48 -4.18 0.21 10.28
C ARG A 48 -3.52 1.27 9.43
N ILE A 49 -4.26 2.34 9.19
CA ILE A 49 -3.72 3.60 8.70
C ILE A 49 -3.71 4.58 9.87
N GLU A 50 -2.52 4.94 10.32
CA GLU A 50 -2.29 5.75 11.51
C GLU A 50 -1.87 7.16 11.10
N LYS A 51 -2.34 8.17 11.83
CA LYS A 51 -1.80 9.52 11.70
C LYS A 51 -0.37 9.53 12.25
N ASN A 52 0.59 10.02 11.46
CA ASN A 52 1.93 10.22 11.98
C ASN A 52 1.97 11.48 12.87
N ASN A 53 2.19 11.29 14.17
CA ASN A 53 2.30 12.39 15.13
C ASN A 53 3.76 12.74 15.45
N GLY A 54 4.74 12.17 14.75
CA GLY A 54 6.17 12.50 14.93
C GLY A 54 6.89 11.79 16.07
N TYR A 55 6.21 10.97 16.88
CA TYR A 55 6.82 10.16 17.95
C TYR A 55 7.51 8.88 17.42
N ASN A 56 8.15 8.95 16.25
CA ASN A 56 8.83 7.82 15.61
C ASN A 56 9.92 8.31 14.63
N THR A 57 10.68 7.36 14.06
CA THR A 57 11.77 7.64 13.13
C THR A 57 11.32 7.99 11.70
N PHE A 58 10.03 7.86 11.37
CA PHE A 58 9.50 8.20 10.05
C PHE A 58 9.24 9.71 9.97
N SER A 59 10.16 10.44 9.34
CA SER A 59 10.01 11.86 9.03
C SER A 59 9.44 12.06 7.62
N GLY A 60 8.66 13.14 7.42
CA GLY A 60 8.13 13.51 6.10
C GLY A 60 6.90 12.72 5.61
N PHE A 61 6.31 11.86 6.45
CA PHE A 61 5.10 11.10 6.12
C PHE A 61 3.93 11.54 7.00
N ASN A 62 2.77 11.83 6.41
CA ASN A 62 1.56 12.23 7.15
C ASN A 62 0.80 11.02 7.73
N ASN A 63 0.86 9.88 7.04
CA ASN A 63 0.18 8.65 7.41
C ASN A 63 1.20 7.50 7.47
N LEU A 64 0.91 6.52 8.31
CA LEU A 64 1.68 5.29 8.42
C LEU A 64 0.75 4.10 8.16
N LEU A 65 1.25 3.09 7.46
CA LEU A 65 0.59 1.81 7.31
C LEU A 65 1.16 0.85 8.36
N ARG A 66 0.29 0.21 9.12
CA ARG A 66 0.67 -0.84 10.07
C ARG A 66 -0.01 -2.15 9.69
N LEU A 67 0.80 -3.20 9.52
CA LEU A 67 0.35 -4.54 9.14
C LEU A 67 0.19 -5.38 10.41
N ARG A 68 -0.95 -6.04 10.63
CA ARG A 68 -1.17 -6.93 11.79
C ARG A 68 -0.43 -8.28 11.65
N ASP A 69 0.89 -8.25 11.59
CA ASP A 69 1.77 -9.43 11.46
C ASP A 69 2.17 -10.04 12.82
N ALA A 70 1.83 -9.39 13.94
CA ALA A 70 2.04 -9.87 15.30
C ALA A 70 0.83 -9.64 16.22
N SER A 71 0.76 -10.36 17.33
CA SER A 71 -0.35 -10.27 18.31
C SER A 71 -0.44 -8.92 19.03
N ASN A 72 0.64 -8.14 19.10
CA ASN A 72 0.63 -6.79 19.68
C ASN A 72 0.90 -5.74 18.60
N TRP A 73 0.03 -4.72 18.53
CA TRP A 73 0.15 -3.66 17.54
C TRP A 73 1.45 -2.88 17.68
N SER A 74 2.00 -2.74 18.89
CA SER A 74 3.23 -1.98 19.11
C SER A 74 4.45 -2.57 18.40
N VAL A 75 4.49 -3.90 18.22
CA VAL A 75 5.60 -4.64 17.59
C VAL A 75 5.31 -5.01 16.13
N CYS A 76 4.12 -4.69 15.64
CA CYS A 76 3.73 -4.94 14.25
C CYS A 76 4.55 -4.10 13.26
N THR A 77 4.74 -4.62 12.04
CA THR A 77 5.43 -3.89 10.97
C THR A 77 4.73 -2.57 10.67
N ARG A 78 5.53 -1.50 10.64
CA ARG A 78 5.09 -0.13 10.40
C ARG A 78 5.87 0.47 9.24
N LEU A 79 5.14 1.08 8.31
CA LEU A 79 5.66 1.61 7.06
C LEU A 79 5.19 3.05 6.84
N GLY A 80 6.05 3.89 6.27
CA GLY A 80 5.70 5.27 5.93
C GLY A 80 4.94 5.34 4.61
N LEU A 81 3.79 6.03 4.60
CA LEU A 81 3.01 6.23 3.37
C LEU A 81 3.45 7.52 2.69
N LYS A 82 4.21 7.39 1.59
CA LYS A 82 4.65 8.51 0.75
C LYS A 82 3.54 8.92 -0.21
N LEU A 83 3.38 10.21 -0.47
CA LEU A 83 2.48 10.68 -1.52
C LEU A 83 3.01 10.30 -2.90
N THR A 84 2.11 9.84 -3.78
CA THR A 84 2.43 9.55 -5.19
C THR A 84 2.32 10.78 -6.11
N GLY A 85 1.85 11.91 -5.58
CA GLY A 85 1.46 13.09 -6.35
C GLY A 85 0.02 13.06 -6.86
N ILE A 86 -0.71 11.96 -6.62
CA ILE A 86 -2.15 11.84 -6.88
C ILE A 86 -2.90 11.82 -5.54
N SER A 87 -4.01 12.55 -5.46
CA SER A 87 -4.83 12.63 -4.25
C SER A 87 -5.33 11.26 -3.82
N ASN A 88 -5.28 10.96 -2.52
CA ASN A 88 -5.66 9.67 -1.92
C ASN A 88 -4.82 8.45 -2.33
N PHE A 89 -3.78 8.62 -3.15
CA PHE A 89 -2.85 7.54 -3.51
C PHE A 89 -1.49 7.73 -2.84
N TYR A 90 -1.12 6.73 -2.07
CA TYR A 90 0.15 6.67 -1.36
C TYR A 90 0.96 5.48 -1.83
N CYS A 91 2.28 5.51 -1.67
CA CYS A 91 3.13 4.37 -1.93
C CYS A 91 4.00 4.04 -0.71
N THR A 92 4.32 2.76 -0.58
CA THR A 92 5.27 2.25 0.39
C THR A 92 5.98 1.02 -0.16
N ASP A 93 7.15 0.74 0.38
CA ASP A 93 7.90 -0.46 0.05
C ASP A 93 7.74 -1.49 1.17
N VAL A 94 7.54 -2.75 0.78
CA VAL A 94 7.52 -3.91 1.68
C VAL A 94 8.72 -4.78 1.34
N LEU A 95 9.41 -5.29 2.35
CA LEU A 95 10.53 -6.21 2.17
C LEU A 95 10.06 -7.65 2.43
N ILE A 96 10.29 -8.54 1.46
CA ILE A 96 9.74 -9.90 1.42
C ILE A 96 10.85 -10.84 0.98
N GLU A 97 11.28 -11.76 1.84
CA GLU A 97 12.37 -12.71 1.52
C GLU A 97 13.61 -12.00 0.91
N ASN A 98 13.96 -10.83 1.46
CA ASN A 98 15.04 -9.96 0.99
C ASN A 98 14.82 -9.28 -0.39
N LYS A 99 13.63 -9.43 -0.98
CA LYS A 99 13.16 -8.72 -2.17
C LYS A 99 12.31 -7.52 -1.77
N LYS A 100 12.55 -6.39 -2.42
CA LYS A 100 11.75 -5.17 -2.25
C LYS A 100 10.54 -5.21 -3.18
N ILE A 101 9.36 -4.90 -2.65
CA ILE A 101 8.10 -4.87 -3.41
C ILE A 101 7.43 -3.52 -3.20
N LEU A 102 7.02 -2.89 -4.31
CA LEU A 102 6.27 -1.64 -4.26
C LEU A 102 4.80 -1.94 -3.99
N CYS A 103 4.22 -1.19 -3.06
CA CYS A 103 2.79 -1.18 -2.80
C CYS A 103 2.22 0.23 -2.99
N ILE A 104 1.08 0.34 -3.65
CA ILE A 104 0.28 1.56 -3.76
C ILE A 104 -0.98 1.39 -2.91
N VAL A 105 -1.19 2.31 -1.98
CA VAL A 105 -2.34 2.36 -1.09
C VAL A 105 -3.30 3.45 -1.57
N CYS A 106 -4.51 3.05 -1.94
CA CYS A 106 -5.61 3.99 -2.15
C CYS A 106 -6.36 4.17 -0.83
N TYR A 107 -6.22 5.34 -0.22
CA TYR A 107 -6.82 5.67 1.06
C TYR A 107 -7.44 7.05 1.04
N SER A 108 -8.73 7.11 1.32
CA SER A 108 -9.46 8.33 1.65
C SER A 108 -10.04 8.20 3.05
N ARG A 109 -10.01 9.30 3.82
CA ARG A 109 -10.59 9.33 5.17
C ARG A 109 -12.11 9.13 5.15
N ASP A 110 -12.77 9.48 4.06
CA ASP A 110 -14.23 9.38 3.95
C ASP A 110 -14.67 8.02 3.39
N SER A 111 -13.72 7.21 2.91
CA SER A 111 -13.99 5.90 2.35
C SER A 111 -14.12 4.82 3.43
N GLN A 112 -15.07 3.91 3.21
CA GLN A 112 -15.19 2.64 3.95
C GLN A 112 -14.23 1.57 3.43
N LEU A 113 -13.58 1.79 2.29
CA LEU A 113 -12.66 0.86 1.67
C LEU A 113 -11.28 1.49 1.52
N THR A 114 -10.25 0.69 1.74
CA THR A 114 -8.89 1.00 1.30
C THR A 114 -8.38 -0.16 0.48
N GLU A 115 -7.59 0.16 -0.54
CA GLU A 115 -7.06 -0.84 -1.46
C GLU A 115 -5.54 -0.79 -1.46
N LEU A 116 -4.95 -1.97 -1.56
CA LEU A 116 -3.52 -2.18 -1.61
C LEU A 116 -3.18 -2.86 -2.92
N SER A 117 -2.63 -2.11 -3.87
CA SER A 117 -2.13 -2.63 -5.14
C SER A 117 -0.65 -2.98 -4.99
N ILE A 118 -0.28 -4.21 -5.35
CA ILE A 118 1.03 -4.82 -5.08
C ILE A 118 1.73 -5.07 -6.41
N PHE A 119 2.95 -4.55 -6.54
CA PHE A 119 3.75 -4.63 -7.75
C PHE A 119 5.04 -5.43 -7.47
N PRO A 120 4.99 -6.78 -7.55
CA PRO A 120 6.10 -7.65 -7.17
C PRO A 120 7.32 -7.53 -8.10
N GLU A 121 7.11 -7.07 -9.34
CA GLU A 121 8.15 -6.90 -10.38
C GLU A 121 8.52 -5.43 -10.61
N PHE A 122 8.17 -4.54 -9.69
CA PHE A 122 8.51 -3.13 -9.82
C PHE A 122 10.03 -2.87 -9.75
N TYR A 123 10.74 -3.68 -8.96
CA TYR A 123 12.18 -3.56 -8.76
C TYR A 123 12.95 -4.63 -9.56
N PRO A 124 14.17 -4.29 -10.06
CA PRO A 124 14.89 -3.03 -9.86
C PRO A 124 14.33 -1.85 -10.69
N CYS A 125 14.38 -0.65 -10.12
CA CYS A 125 13.95 0.60 -10.76
C CYS A 125 15.01 1.67 -10.50
N GLU A 126 15.38 2.43 -11.53
CA GLU A 126 16.32 3.54 -11.38
C GLU A 126 15.76 4.63 -10.47
N LYS A 127 16.63 5.26 -9.67
CA LYS A 127 16.21 6.29 -8.70
C LYS A 127 15.67 7.56 -9.37
N SER A 128 16.22 7.91 -10.52
CA SER A 128 15.79 9.03 -11.38
C SER A 128 14.33 8.85 -11.83
N GLU A 129 13.99 7.63 -12.25
CA GLU A 129 12.68 7.30 -12.82
C GLU A 129 11.65 6.88 -11.76
N LEU A 130 12.08 6.55 -10.55
CA LEU A 130 11.24 5.98 -9.49
C LEU A 130 9.95 6.78 -9.25
N THR A 131 10.06 8.10 -9.13
CA THR A 131 8.92 8.97 -8.80
C THR A 131 7.93 9.04 -9.98
N GLU A 132 8.45 9.08 -11.20
CA GLU A 132 7.65 9.13 -12.42
C GLU A 132 6.90 7.81 -12.61
N ARG A 133 7.59 6.66 -12.51
CA ARG A 133 6.96 5.34 -12.64
C ARG A 133 5.90 5.09 -11.56
N ILE A 134 6.15 5.48 -10.31
CA ILE A 134 5.13 5.37 -9.24
C ILE A 134 3.88 6.20 -9.59
N LYS A 135 4.08 7.40 -10.12
CA LYS A 135 2.98 8.29 -10.54
C LYS A 135 2.21 7.70 -11.72
N GLU A 136 2.89 7.16 -12.74
CA GLU A 136 2.27 6.48 -13.87
C GLU A 136 1.44 5.27 -13.43
N LEU A 137 1.96 4.45 -12.51
CA LEU A 137 1.22 3.32 -11.94
C LEU A 137 -0.02 3.77 -11.19
N ALA A 138 0.11 4.81 -10.36
CA ALA A 138 -1.03 5.38 -9.65
C ALA A 138 -2.08 5.94 -10.64
N GLN A 139 -1.66 6.61 -11.72
CA GLN A 139 -2.56 7.10 -12.78
C GLN A 139 -3.26 5.95 -13.52
N SER A 140 -2.54 4.87 -13.82
CA SER A 140 -3.10 3.68 -14.45
C SER A 140 -4.16 3.02 -13.56
N ILE A 141 -3.94 2.96 -12.24
CA ILE A 141 -4.95 2.48 -11.29
C ILE A 141 -6.20 3.39 -11.31
N VAL A 142 -6.02 4.72 -11.30
CA VAL A 142 -7.15 5.68 -11.36
C VAL A 142 -7.98 5.45 -12.63
N HIS A 143 -7.34 5.39 -13.80
CA HIS A 143 -8.02 5.19 -15.08
C HIS A 143 -8.77 3.86 -15.13
N LYS A 144 -8.16 2.77 -14.64
CA LYS A 144 -8.82 1.45 -14.58
C LYS A 144 -10.05 1.43 -13.68
N LYS A 145 -10.09 2.31 -12.67
CA LYS A 145 -11.22 2.42 -11.74
C LYS A 145 -12.34 3.34 -12.25
N GLY A 146 -12.13 4.06 -13.35
CA GLY A 146 -13.12 5.00 -13.89
C GLY A 146 -13.42 6.18 -12.95
N ILE A 147 -12.44 6.58 -12.12
CA ILE A 147 -12.51 7.75 -11.24
C ILE A 147 -11.88 8.95 -11.94
#